data_AF-A0A6P7FYU7-F1
#
_entry.id   AF-A0A6P7FYU7-F1
#
_cell.length_a   1.000
_cell.length_b   1.000
_cell.length_c   1.000
_cell.angle_alpha   90.00
_cell.angle_beta   90.00
_cell.angle_gamma   90.00
#
_symmetry.space_group_name_H-M   'P 1'
#
loop_
_entity.id
_entity.type
_entity.pdbx_description
1 polymer ?
#
loop_
_entity_poly.entity_id
_entity_poly.type
_entity_poly.pdbx_seq_one_letter_code
_entity_poly.pdbx_strand_id
1 'polypeptide(L)'
;MLTLEVVPERSLGCEQWEFILGMHFSQAVAIIQSQVGIIKGVQVLYSDVKPLEADLVINLPHDGIRLFFDPVSQRLKIIEIYSMKFVKLKYCGLEFNSPEILPSIEQIEHSFGATHPGVYDSEKQLFMLNFRGLSFYFPVESKFQCGSTHNLGSLQFPAGSSPLVSRLAIYSGAGVEQAFAPELPLTCYYGQLYLKKASVLRGESYTRGIKLQLLSGILTPWPITGSHNRLPDSIRQEFEKEVLLGQSAQEIATALGAPSKVFFKSEDKMRIHSPNAHRKITAIRSDYFFNYFTLGLDILFDANTNTAKKIVLHTNYPGHYNFNMYMRCEFELTLKNVEISGYTHWNDICTKLTPSERPVVLNRASSTNTTNPFGSTLCYGYQDIIFEVMPNHYIASLTLYGDGIPYEKESYHA
;
A
#
# COMPACT_ATOMS: atom_id res chain seq x y z
N MET A 1 24.18 1.94 13.08
CA MET A 1 24.19 2.52 11.73
C MET A 1 24.01 1.39 10.73
N LEU A 2 23.19 1.61 9.70
CA LEU A 2 22.86 0.59 8.72
C LEU A 2 23.99 0.40 7.70
N THR A 3 24.21 -0.85 7.31
CA THR A 3 25.07 -1.22 6.18
C THR A 3 24.19 -1.89 5.14
N LEU A 4 24.00 -1.23 4.00
CA LEU A 4 22.99 -1.62 3.02
C LEU A 4 23.61 -1.81 1.64
N GLU A 5 23.14 -2.81 0.91
CA GLU A 5 23.42 -3.05 -0.49
C GLU A 5 22.40 -2.31 -1.35
N VAL A 6 22.92 -1.58 -2.32
CA VAL A 6 22.16 -0.88 -3.35
C VAL A 6 22.00 -1.83 -4.54
N VAL A 7 20.77 -2.12 -4.93
CA VAL A 7 20.45 -2.89 -6.14
C VAL A 7 19.66 -1.99 -7.09
N PRO A 8 20.28 -1.46 -8.17
CA PRO A 8 19.62 -0.59 -9.14
C PRO A 8 18.32 -1.19 -9.69
N GLU A 9 17.32 -0.34 -9.95
CA GLU A 9 15.95 -0.74 -10.36
C GLU A 9 15.20 -1.67 -9.41
N ARG A 10 15.76 -2.04 -8.24
CA ARG A 10 15.18 -3.11 -7.42
C ARG A 10 15.04 -2.77 -5.94
N SER A 11 16.13 -2.60 -5.20
CA SER A 11 16.05 -2.58 -3.74
C SER A 11 17.21 -1.87 -3.03
N LEU A 12 16.98 -1.58 -1.75
CA LEU A 12 17.97 -1.18 -0.77
C LEU A 12 17.79 -2.07 0.48
N GLY A 13 18.81 -2.82 0.87
CA GLY A 13 18.63 -3.79 1.96
C GLY A 13 19.92 -4.44 2.45
N CYS A 14 19.78 -5.46 3.27
CA CYS A 14 20.86 -6.35 3.68
C CYS A 14 20.36 -7.80 3.63
N GLU A 15 21.17 -8.76 4.08
CA GLU A 15 20.83 -10.18 4.07
C GLU A 15 19.55 -10.52 4.87
N GLN A 16 19.17 -9.69 5.84
CA GLN A 16 18.03 -9.95 6.73
C GLN A 16 16.72 -9.34 6.22
N TRP A 17 16.78 -8.22 5.51
CA TRP A 17 15.60 -7.48 5.04
C TRP A 17 15.98 -6.56 3.89
N GLU A 18 15.02 -6.29 3.01
CA GLU A 18 15.19 -5.35 1.90
C GLU A 18 13.94 -4.51 1.66
N PHE A 19 14.13 -3.22 1.38
CA PHE A 19 13.11 -2.38 0.80
C PHE A 19 13.12 -2.57 -0.71
N ILE A 20 12.05 -3.11 -1.27
CA ILE A 20 11.94 -3.48 -2.70
C ILE A 20 10.97 -2.53 -3.39
N LEU A 21 11.36 -1.97 -4.52
CA LEU A 21 10.46 -1.20 -5.37
C LEU A 21 9.23 -2.06 -5.73
N GLY A 22 8.04 -1.48 -5.61
CA GLY A 22 6.75 -2.16 -5.78
C GLY A 22 6.19 -2.79 -4.51
N MET A 23 6.97 -2.93 -3.42
CA MET A 23 6.45 -3.45 -2.15
C MET A 23 5.39 -2.51 -1.56
N HIS A 24 4.41 -3.07 -0.85
CA HIS A 24 3.37 -2.24 -0.24
C HIS A 24 3.88 -1.51 1.02
N PHE A 25 3.32 -0.34 1.30
CA PHE A 25 3.60 0.48 2.49
C PHE A 25 3.65 -0.33 3.79
N SER A 26 2.65 -1.19 4.02
CA SER A 26 2.58 -2.02 5.24
C SER A 26 3.72 -3.03 5.38
N GLN A 27 4.29 -3.50 4.27
CA GLN A 27 5.44 -4.40 4.31
C GLN A 27 6.72 -3.66 4.71
N ALA A 28 6.91 -2.44 4.21
CA ALA A 28 8.01 -1.58 4.64
C ALA A 28 7.88 -1.24 6.14
N VAL A 29 6.67 -0.93 6.61
CA VAL A 29 6.41 -0.71 8.05
C VAL A 29 6.72 -1.97 8.86
N ALA A 30 6.33 -3.17 8.39
CA ALA A 30 6.64 -4.42 9.08
C ALA A 30 8.16 -4.68 9.18
N ILE A 31 8.92 -4.38 8.12
CA ILE A 31 10.40 -4.44 8.15
C ILE A 31 10.93 -3.48 9.22
N ILE A 32 10.50 -2.23 9.20
CA ILE A 32 10.96 -1.21 10.17
C ILE A 32 10.62 -1.63 11.61
N GLN A 33 9.42 -2.17 11.84
CA GLN A 33 8.99 -2.66 13.16
C GLN A 33 9.84 -3.85 13.62
N SER A 34 10.23 -4.76 12.71
CA SER A 34 11.15 -5.86 13.04
C SER A 34 12.54 -5.37 13.47
N GLN A 35 12.90 -4.14 13.10
CA GLN A 35 14.19 -3.50 13.36
C GLN A 35 14.11 -2.39 14.43
N VAL A 36 13.11 -2.42 15.33
CA VAL A 36 12.86 -1.37 16.35
C VAL A 36 14.06 -1.02 17.25
N GLY A 37 15.02 -1.94 17.42
CA GLY A 37 16.25 -1.68 18.17
C GLY A 37 17.27 -0.82 17.41
N ILE A 38 17.20 -0.83 16.07
CA ILE A 38 18.19 -0.24 15.16
C ILE A 38 17.62 1.02 14.50
N ILE A 39 16.47 0.91 13.85
CA ILE A 39 15.81 2.01 13.14
C ILE A 39 14.97 2.81 14.14
N LYS A 40 15.27 4.10 14.30
CA LYS A 40 14.64 4.99 15.30
C LYS A 40 14.22 6.31 14.68
N GLY A 41 13.25 6.97 15.32
CA GLY A 41 12.80 8.30 14.90
C GLY A 41 12.05 8.31 13.56
N VAL A 42 11.38 7.21 13.22
CA VAL A 42 10.62 7.03 11.97
C VAL A 42 9.50 8.06 11.90
N GLN A 43 9.37 8.73 10.75
CA GLN A 43 8.31 9.67 10.47
C GLN A 43 7.50 9.19 9.26
N VAL A 44 6.18 9.34 9.33
CA VAL A 44 5.28 9.08 8.20
C VAL A 44 4.68 10.42 7.79
N LEU A 45 4.87 10.80 6.52
CA LEU A 45 4.38 12.04 5.95
C LEU A 45 3.31 11.71 4.89
N TYR A 46 2.19 12.43 4.93
CA TYR A 46 1.09 12.29 3.99
C TYR A 46 0.29 13.60 3.92
N SER A 47 -0.50 13.77 2.87
CA SER A 47 -1.47 14.88 2.76
C SER A 47 -2.83 14.44 3.28
N ASP A 48 -3.37 15.13 4.28
CA ASP A 48 -4.71 14.90 4.81
C ASP A 48 -5.81 15.52 3.93
N VAL A 49 -5.49 16.62 3.23
CA VAL A 49 -6.42 17.30 2.30
C VAL A 49 -6.49 16.58 0.95
N LYS A 50 -5.35 16.17 0.40
CA LYS A 50 -5.23 15.59 -0.95
C LYS A 50 -4.41 14.28 -0.92
N PRO A 51 -4.95 13.21 -0.29
CA PRO A 51 -4.21 11.97 -0.08
C PRO A 51 -3.90 11.18 -1.36
N LEU A 52 -4.53 11.51 -2.49
CA LEU A 52 -4.30 10.87 -3.80
C LEU A 52 -3.33 11.64 -4.71
N GLU A 53 -2.99 12.89 -4.38
CA GLU A 53 -2.11 13.73 -5.21
C GLU A 53 -0.67 13.79 -4.69
N ALA A 54 -0.45 13.45 -3.42
CA ALA A 54 0.85 13.53 -2.77
C ALA A 54 1.31 12.14 -2.29
N ASP A 55 2.54 11.77 -2.66
CA ASP A 55 3.17 10.51 -2.24
C ASP A 55 3.14 10.34 -0.71
N LEU A 56 2.94 9.10 -0.27
CA LEU A 56 3.15 8.73 1.13
C LEU A 56 4.65 8.56 1.34
N VAL A 57 5.21 9.16 2.38
CA VAL A 57 6.66 9.10 2.63
C VAL A 57 6.95 8.50 4.00
N ILE A 58 7.80 7.47 4.03
CA ILE A 58 8.46 7.04 5.26
C ILE A 58 9.84 7.69 5.29
N ASN A 59 10.06 8.59 6.25
CA ASN A 59 11.34 9.25 6.47
C ASN A 59 12.07 8.60 7.65
N LEU A 60 13.31 8.18 7.41
CA LEU A 60 14.23 7.60 8.39
C LEU A 60 15.37 8.60 8.66
N PRO A 61 15.12 9.64 9.49
CA PRO A 61 16.06 10.74 9.68
C PRO A 61 17.41 10.34 10.25
N HIS A 62 17.44 9.31 11.08
CA HIS A 62 18.67 8.83 11.72
C HIS A 62 19.53 7.98 10.76
N ASP A 63 18.96 7.54 9.64
CA ASP A 63 19.62 6.70 8.64
C ASP A 63 19.81 7.44 7.30
N GLY A 64 19.24 8.65 7.16
CA GLY A 64 19.35 9.45 5.94
C GLY A 64 18.57 8.90 4.74
N ILE A 65 17.50 8.14 4.98
CA ILE A 65 16.72 7.44 3.95
C ILE A 65 15.27 7.96 3.91
N ARG A 66 14.71 8.10 2.71
CA ARG A 66 13.28 8.32 2.47
C ARG A 66 12.75 7.29 1.48
N LEU A 67 11.57 6.77 1.79
CA LEU A 67 10.83 5.83 0.96
C LEU A 67 9.57 6.54 0.47
N PHE A 68 9.45 6.74 -0.84
CA PHE A 68 8.29 7.38 -1.47
C PHE A 68 7.37 6.30 -2.03
N PHE A 69 6.11 6.31 -1.60
CA PHE A 69 5.08 5.40 -2.05
C PHE A 69 4.06 6.15 -2.88
N ASP A 70 3.68 5.54 -4.00
CA ASP A 70 2.61 6.05 -4.85
C ASP A 70 1.29 6.15 -4.05
N PRO A 71 0.55 7.27 -4.12
CA PRO A 71 -0.60 7.51 -3.26
C PRO A 71 -1.83 6.65 -3.60
N VAL A 72 -1.90 6.12 -4.82
CA VAL A 72 -3.02 5.31 -5.29
C VAL A 72 -2.80 3.85 -4.93
N SER A 73 -1.70 3.27 -5.43
CA SER A 73 -1.33 1.86 -5.24
C SER A 73 -0.65 1.57 -3.90
N GLN A 74 -0.17 2.60 -3.20
CA GLN A 74 0.53 2.51 -1.91
C GLN A 74 1.78 1.62 -1.99
N ARG A 75 2.41 1.58 -3.17
CA ARG A 75 3.61 0.81 -3.47
C ARG A 75 4.84 1.69 -3.53
N LEU A 76 5.97 1.14 -3.10
CA LEU A 76 7.25 1.83 -3.07
C LEU A 76 7.69 2.18 -4.49
N LYS A 77 7.80 3.48 -4.77
CA LYS A 77 8.13 4.06 -6.07
C LYS A 77 9.59 4.51 -6.15
N ILE A 78 10.09 5.14 -5.08
CA ILE A 78 11.47 5.67 -5.02
C ILE A 78 12.06 5.41 -3.64
N ILE A 79 13.32 4.98 -3.62
CA ILE A 79 14.16 4.94 -2.42
C ILE A 79 15.21 6.03 -2.55
N GLU A 80 15.13 7.05 -1.72
CA GLU A 80 16.07 8.18 -1.69
C GLU A 80 16.99 8.06 -0.47
N ILE A 81 18.30 8.17 -0.68
CA ILE A 81 19.28 8.39 0.36
C ILE A 81 19.68 9.86 0.26
N TYR A 82 19.27 10.67 1.24
CA TYR A 82 19.49 12.12 1.25
C TYR A 82 20.63 12.55 2.18
N SER A 83 21.20 11.62 2.95
CA SER A 83 22.40 11.88 3.76
C SER A 83 23.32 10.67 3.75
N MET A 84 24.39 10.78 2.96
CA MET A 84 25.41 9.73 2.82
C MET A 84 26.20 9.45 4.12
N LYS A 85 26.16 10.38 5.09
CA LYS A 85 26.87 10.28 6.37
C LYS A 85 26.20 9.33 7.39
N PHE A 86 24.93 8.99 7.19
CA PHE A 86 24.15 8.22 8.16
C PHE A 86 23.98 6.74 7.79
N VAL A 87 24.62 6.30 6.71
CA VAL A 87 24.49 4.95 6.18
C VAL A 87 25.80 4.50 5.53
N LYS A 88 26.10 3.19 5.59
CA LYS A 88 27.14 2.57 4.78
C LYS A 88 26.51 1.89 3.58
N LEU A 89 27.04 2.12 2.38
CA LEU A 89 26.47 1.58 1.15
C LEU A 89 27.47 0.70 0.41
N LYS A 90 26.94 -0.41 -0.10
CA LYS A 90 27.66 -1.36 -0.94
C LYS A 90 26.97 -1.51 -2.29
N TYR A 91 27.75 -1.85 -3.31
CA TYR A 91 27.28 -2.26 -4.62
C TYR A 91 28.08 -3.47 -5.08
N CYS A 92 27.39 -4.58 -5.43
CA CYS A 92 28.00 -5.87 -5.74
C CYS A 92 29.00 -6.33 -4.65
N GLY A 93 28.63 -6.16 -3.37
CA GLY A 93 29.48 -6.46 -2.22
C GLY A 93 30.62 -5.48 -1.92
N LEU A 94 30.94 -4.55 -2.81
CA LEU A 94 32.00 -3.56 -2.62
C LEU A 94 31.46 -2.29 -1.94
N GLU A 95 32.13 -1.84 -0.88
CA GLU A 95 31.78 -0.60 -0.18
C GLU A 95 32.21 0.62 -0.99
N PHE A 96 31.26 1.51 -1.29
CA PHE A 96 31.52 2.76 -2.01
C PHE A 96 31.20 4.02 -1.17
N ASN A 97 30.53 3.85 -0.02
CA ASN A 97 30.19 4.94 0.88
C ASN A 97 30.28 4.50 2.35
N SER A 98 30.90 5.34 3.16
CA SER A 98 30.91 5.26 4.61
C SER A 98 30.86 6.68 5.23
N PRO A 99 30.55 6.82 6.53
CA PRO A 99 30.57 8.14 7.18
C PRO A 99 31.92 8.83 7.12
N GLU A 100 33.00 8.04 7.08
CA GLU A 100 34.37 8.53 6.99
C GLU A 100 34.78 8.87 5.55
N ILE A 101 34.26 8.12 4.57
CA ILE A 101 34.62 8.25 3.15
C ILE A 101 33.35 8.41 2.32
N LEU A 102 33.07 9.65 1.94
CA LEU A 102 31.96 9.99 1.05
C LEU A 102 32.35 9.77 -0.42
N PRO A 103 31.44 9.25 -1.27
CA PRO A 103 31.74 8.97 -2.65
C PRO A 103 31.86 10.26 -3.47
N SER A 104 32.98 10.39 -4.19
CA SER A 104 33.19 11.36 -5.26
C SER A 104 32.65 10.84 -6.60
N ILE A 105 32.60 11.69 -7.62
CA ILE A 105 32.28 11.26 -8.99
C ILE A 105 33.19 10.11 -9.46
N GLU A 106 34.49 10.21 -9.22
CA GLU A 106 35.48 9.18 -9.61
C GLU A 106 35.20 7.84 -8.92
N GLN A 107 34.83 7.85 -7.64
CA GLN A 107 34.46 6.64 -6.91
C GLN A 107 33.19 5.99 -7.49
N ILE A 108 32.22 6.80 -7.89
CA ILE A 108 30.98 6.33 -8.54
C ILE A 108 31.30 5.72 -9.91
N GLU A 109 32.08 6.39 -10.75
CA GLU A 109 32.50 5.86 -12.06
C GLU A 109 33.30 4.54 -11.91
N HIS A 110 34.16 4.46 -10.90
CA HIS A 110 34.91 3.24 -10.60
C HIS A 110 33.99 2.09 -10.16
N SER A 111 32.95 2.38 -9.37
CA SER A 111 32.08 1.38 -8.76
C SER A 111 30.94 0.93 -9.67
N PHE A 112 30.36 1.85 -10.45
CA PHE A 112 29.17 1.62 -11.29
C PHE A 112 29.48 1.59 -12.80
N GLY A 113 30.70 1.96 -13.18
CA GLY A 113 31.15 1.97 -14.57
C GLY A 113 30.75 3.22 -15.35
N ALA A 114 30.91 3.14 -16.67
CA ALA A 114 30.60 4.24 -17.58
C ALA A 114 29.09 4.52 -17.65
N THR A 115 28.73 5.79 -17.81
CA THR A 115 27.35 6.22 -17.92
C THR A 115 27.15 7.32 -18.97
N HIS A 116 25.89 7.67 -19.26
CA HIS A 116 25.55 8.80 -20.10
C HIS A 116 26.06 10.12 -19.51
N PRO A 117 26.31 11.16 -20.34
CA PRO A 117 26.75 12.46 -19.85
C PRO A 117 25.81 12.99 -18.76
N GLY A 118 26.38 13.47 -17.67
CA GLY A 118 25.60 14.04 -16.57
C GLY A 118 24.84 15.30 -16.98
N VAL A 119 23.73 15.53 -16.29
CA VAL A 119 22.85 16.68 -16.54
C VAL A 119 23.04 17.67 -15.40
N TYR A 120 23.28 18.94 -15.73
CA TYR A 120 23.36 20.01 -14.73
C TYR A 120 22.06 20.80 -14.69
N ASP A 121 21.48 20.89 -13.49
CA ASP A 121 20.34 21.74 -13.18
C ASP A 121 20.86 23.05 -12.55
N SER A 122 20.83 24.13 -13.32
CA SER A 122 21.28 25.46 -12.88
C SER A 122 20.37 26.09 -11.85
N GLU A 123 19.08 25.73 -11.81
CA GLU A 123 18.16 26.28 -10.80
C GLU A 123 18.43 25.65 -9.44
N LYS A 124 18.69 24.34 -9.41
CA LYS A 124 18.96 23.59 -8.18
C LYS A 124 20.44 23.57 -7.78
N GLN A 125 21.35 24.03 -8.66
CA GLN A 125 22.80 23.91 -8.48
C GLN A 125 23.24 22.45 -8.28
N LEU A 126 22.58 21.52 -8.99
CA LEU A 126 22.79 20.09 -8.86
C LEU A 126 23.27 19.51 -10.18
N PHE A 127 24.38 18.80 -10.13
CA PHE A 127 24.82 17.92 -11.21
C PHE A 127 24.31 16.50 -10.95
N MET A 128 23.77 15.86 -11.98
CA MET A 128 23.16 14.54 -11.91
C MET A 128 23.88 13.55 -12.80
N LEU A 129 24.29 12.41 -12.23
CA LEU A 129 24.73 11.23 -12.99
C LEU A 129 23.64 10.17 -12.93
N ASN A 130 23.12 9.78 -14.09
CA ASN A 130 22.01 8.84 -14.22
C ASN A 130 22.51 7.50 -14.74
N PHE A 131 22.28 6.44 -13.99
CA PHE A 131 22.40 5.05 -14.42
C PHE A 131 20.99 4.47 -14.57
N ARG A 132 20.92 3.24 -15.09
CA ARG A 132 19.66 2.52 -15.19
C ARG A 132 19.08 2.25 -13.78
N GLY A 133 17.99 2.94 -13.44
CA GLY A 133 17.29 2.86 -12.15
C GLY A 133 18.03 3.42 -10.95
N LEU A 134 19.01 4.29 -11.18
CA LEU A 134 19.86 4.85 -10.13
C LEU A 134 20.34 6.25 -10.54
N SER A 135 20.16 7.26 -9.69
CA SER A 135 20.67 8.61 -9.94
C SER A 135 21.50 9.11 -8.75
N PHE A 136 22.66 9.69 -9.04
CA PHE A 136 23.50 10.39 -8.08
C PHE A 136 23.42 11.90 -8.30
N TYR A 137 23.33 12.64 -7.20
CA TYR A 137 23.25 14.10 -7.19
C TYR A 137 24.46 14.68 -6.48
N PHE A 138 25.06 15.68 -7.11
CA PHE A 138 26.26 16.37 -6.65
C PHE A 138 25.97 17.87 -6.58
N PRO A 139 26.17 18.54 -5.44
CA PRO A 139 26.05 19.98 -5.36
C PRO A 139 27.24 20.61 -6.08
N VAL A 140 26.96 21.41 -7.11
CA VAL A 140 27.99 22.07 -7.95
C VAL A 140 27.64 23.54 -8.12
N GLU A 141 28.53 24.40 -7.63
CA GLU A 141 28.40 25.85 -7.76
C GLU A 141 28.50 26.31 -9.23
N SER A 142 27.66 27.27 -9.62
CA SER A 142 27.51 27.83 -10.97
C SER A 142 28.81 28.24 -11.68
N LYS A 143 29.90 28.47 -10.93
CA LYS A 143 31.20 28.92 -11.49
C LYS A 143 31.88 27.86 -12.35
N PHE A 144 31.47 26.60 -12.25
CA PHE A 144 31.91 25.50 -13.11
C PHE A 144 30.95 25.36 -14.30
N GLN A 145 30.80 26.43 -15.11
CA GLN A 145 30.06 26.35 -16.36
C GLN A 145 30.80 25.45 -17.35
N CYS A 146 30.01 24.63 -18.06
CA CYS A 146 30.45 23.85 -19.21
C CYS A 146 31.25 24.76 -20.15
N GLY A 147 32.56 24.51 -20.29
CA GLY A 147 33.39 25.21 -21.25
C GLY A 147 32.74 25.14 -22.63
N SER A 148 32.80 26.24 -23.38
CA SER A 148 32.06 26.54 -24.61
C SER A 148 32.40 25.65 -25.81
N THR A 149 32.48 24.33 -25.63
CA THR A 149 32.63 23.34 -26.69
C THR A 149 31.54 22.29 -26.54
N HIS A 150 30.97 21.91 -27.66
CA HIS A 150 29.88 20.94 -27.84
C HIS A 150 30.28 19.49 -27.45
N ASN A 151 31.11 19.29 -26.42
CA ASN A 151 31.51 17.99 -25.93
C ASN A 151 30.63 17.59 -24.74
N LEU A 152 29.57 16.85 -25.06
CA LEU A 152 28.88 15.94 -24.13
C LEU A 152 29.94 15.13 -23.35
N GLY A 153 30.17 15.42 -22.06
CA GLY A 153 30.75 14.36 -21.22
C GLY A 153 31.56 14.69 -19.96
N SER A 154 32.01 15.90 -19.65
CA SER A 154 32.71 16.08 -18.35
C SER A 154 32.74 17.52 -17.86
N LEU A 155 32.06 17.76 -16.74
CA LEU A 155 32.52 18.82 -15.84
C LEU A 155 33.92 18.42 -15.38
N GLN A 156 34.94 19.15 -15.82
CA GLN A 156 36.30 18.94 -15.36
C GLN A 156 36.46 19.68 -14.04
N PHE A 157 36.57 18.91 -12.95
CA PHE A 157 36.87 19.45 -11.63
C PHE A 157 38.39 19.50 -11.46
N PRO A 158 38.96 20.60 -10.92
CA PRO A 158 40.35 20.64 -10.50
C PRO A 158 40.68 19.45 -9.57
N ALA A 159 41.90 18.91 -9.68
CA ALA A 159 42.34 17.79 -8.84
C ALA A 159 42.12 18.10 -7.34
N GLY A 160 41.40 17.21 -6.65
CA GLY A 160 41.05 17.37 -5.23
C GLY A 160 39.79 18.20 -4.94
N SER A 161 39.06 18.68 -5.97
CA SER A 161 37.79 19.42 -5.82
C SER A 161 36.59 18.70 -6.44
N SER A 162 36.69 17.38 -6.65
CA SER A 162 35.59 16.57 -7.14
C SER A 162 34.41 16.64 -6.17
N PRO A 163 33.20 16.97 -6.64
CA PRO A 163 32.06 17.09 -5.76
C PRO A 163 31.67 15.72 -5.19
N LEU A 164 31.15 15.74 -3.97
CA LEU A 164 30.71 14.54 -3.26
C LEU A 164 29.23 14.32 -3.50
N VAL A 165 28.79 13.06 -3.52
CA VAL A 165 27.38 12.72 -3.60
C VAL A 165 26.65 13.31 -2.40
N SER A 166 25.64 14.15 -2.65
CA SER A 166 24.71 14.62 -1.62
C SER A 166 23.47 13.76 -1.52
N ARG A 167 23.06 13.14 -2.64
CA ARG A 167 21.87 12.30 -2.70
C ARG A 167 22.01 11.17 -3.70
N LEU A 168 21.38 10.04 -3.39
CA LEU A 168 21.20 8.88 -4.25
C LEU A 168 19.69 8.55 -4.34
N ALA A 169 19.21 8.18 -5.53
CA ALA A 169 17.85 7.72 -5.73
C ALA A 169 17.83 6.38 -6.49
N ILE A 170 17.06 5.41 -6.01
CA ILE A 170 16.79 4.13 -6.66
C ILE A 170 15.32 4.13 -7.08
N TYR A 171 15.05 3.82 -8.34
CA TYR A 171 13.70 3.92 -8.91
C TYR A 171 13.54 3.01 -10.14
N SER A 172 12.30 2.84 -10.59
CA SER A 172 11.96 2.21 -11.88
C SER A 172 11.39 3.27 -12.82
N GLY A 173 11.97 3.41 -14.01
CA GLY A 173 11.58 4.42 -15.00
C GLY A 173 12.79 5.05 -15.70
N ALA A 174 12.53 5.99 -16.62
CA ALA A 174 13.60 6.68 -17.37
C ALA A 174 14.37 7.71 -16.52
N GLY A 175 13.76 8.21 -15.45
CA GLY A 175 14.34 9.19 -14.54
C GLY A 175 13.49 9.31 -13.27
N VAL A 176 14.00 9.97 -12.23
CA VAL A 176 13.30 10.15 -10.95
C VAL A 176 11.92 10.82 -11.12
N GLU A 177 11.82 11.84 -11.98
CA GLU A 177 10.56 12.53 -12.28
C GLU A 177 9.53 11.64 -13.01
N GLN A 178 10.01 10.65 -13.78
CA GLN A 178 9.19 9.68 -14.51
C GLN A 178 9.13 8.33 -13.79
N ALA A 179 9.52 8.27 -12.52
CA ALA A 179 9.45 7.06 -11.75
C ALA A 179 7.98 6.62 -11.57
N PHE A 180 7.74 5.32 -11.67
CA PHE A 180 6.44 4.73 -11.41
C PHE A 180 6.59 3.61 -10.39
N ALA A 181 5.53 3.32 -9.64
CA ALA A 181 5.53 2.20 -8.70
C ALA A 181 5.39 0.88 -9.47
N PRO A 182 6.36 -0.05 -9.39
CA PRO A 182 6.24 -1.34 -10.04
C PRO A 182 5.06 -2.18 -9.52
N GLU A 183 4.77 -3.26 -10.23
CA GLU A 183 3.87 -4.29 -9.69
C GLU A 183 4.42 -4.88 -8.39
N LEU A 184 3.52 -5.41 -7.53
CA LEU A 184 3.93 -6.06 -6.29
C LEU A 184 4.91 -7.20 -6.62
N PRO A 185 6.17 -7.16 -6.14
CA PRO A 185 7.14 -8.20 -6.42
C PRO A 185 6.66 -9.56 -5.91
N LEU A 186 6.98 -10.63 -6.63
CA LEU A 186 6.55 -11.99 -6.27
C LEU A 186 7.09 -12.43 -4.91
N THR A 187 8.28 -11.97 -4.54
CA THR A 187 8.88 -12.16 -3.21
C THR A 187 8.06 -11.51 -2.09
N CYS A 188 7.21 -10.52 -2.41
CA CYS A 188 6.34 -9.85 -1.46
C CYS A 188 4.96 -10.51 -1.32
N TYR A 189 4.65 -11.59 -2.06
CA TYR A 189 3.34 -12.26 -1.90
C TYR A 189 3.25 -13.07 -0.61
N TYR A 190 4.35 -13.66 -0.14
CA TYR A 190 4.40 -14.48 1.08
C TYR A 190 3.29 -15.54 1.19
N GLY A 191 2.90 -16.13 0.05
CA GLY A 191 1.83 -17.12 -0.02
C GLY A 191 0.41 -16.57 0.26
N GLN A 192 0.23 -15.26 0.28
CA GLN A 192 -1.05 -14.60 0.51
C GLN A 192 -1.76 -14.28 -0.81
N LEU A 193 -3.09 -14.13 -0.73
CA LEU A 193 -3.89 -13.59 -1.83
C LEU A 193 -3.95 -12.07 -1.74
N TYR A 194 -3.89 -11.43 -2.90
CA TYR A 194 -4.06 -9.98 -3.04
C TYR A 194 -5.26 -9.67 -3.93
N LEU A 195 -5.93 -8.57 -3.63
CA LEU A 195 -7.06 -8.12 -4.42
C LEU A 195 -6.56 -7.26 -5.59
N LYS A 196 -7.03 -7.55 -6.80
CA LYS A 196 -6.91 -6.67 -7.96
C LYS A 196 -8.13 -5.75 -8.10
N LYS A 197 -9.32 -6.32 -7.89
CA LYS A 197 -10.61 -5.63 -8.08
C LYS A 197 -11.73 -6.36 -7.36
N ALA A 198 -12.66 -5.62 -6.76
CA ALA A 198 -13.88 -6.14 -6.13
C ALA A 198 -15.14 -5.50 -6.74
N SER A 199 -15.92 -6.24 -7.50
CA SER A 199 -17.18 -5.74 -8.06
C SER A 199 -18.34 -6.10 -7.13
N VAL A 200 -19.11 -5.11 -6.70
CA VAL A 200 -20.30 -5.33 -5.86
C VAL A 200 -21.43 -5.90 -6.72
N LEU A 201 -21.95 -7.06 -6.34
CA LEU A 201 -23.04 -7.73 -7.02
C LEU A 201 -24.38 -7.23 -6.46
N ARG A 202 -25.09 -6.42 -7.25
CA ARG A 202 -26.41 -5.85 -6.92
C ARG A 202 -27.53 -6.65 -7.59
N GLY A 203 -28.63 -6.83 -6.86
CA GLY A 203 -29.96 -7.05 -7.44
C GLY A 203 -30.69 -5.72 -7.64
N GLU A 204 -32.00 -5.76 -7.91
CA GLU A 204 -32.79 -4.54 -8.14
C GLU A 204 -32.78 -3.57 -6.96
N SER A 205 -32.78 -4.09 -5.72
CA SER A 205 -32.86 -3.28 -4.50
C SER A 205 -32.04 -3.83 -3.31
N TYR A 206 -31.19 -4.84 -3.54
CA TYR A 206 -30.42 -5.51 -2.49
C TYR A 206 -29.03 -5.95 -2.97
N THR A 207 -28.11 -6.21 -2.05
CA THR A 207 -26.76 -6.72 -2.33
C THR A 207 -26.78 -8.24 -2.26
N ARG A 208 -26.29 -8.89 -3.31
CA ARG A 208 -26.06 -10.34 -3.32
C ARG A 208 -24.73 -10.72 -2.70
N GLY A 209 -23.69 -9.92 -2.96
CA GLY A 209 -22.34 -10.17 -2.50
C GLY A 209 -21.32 -9.39 -3.29
N ILE A 210 -20.13 -9.95 -3.43
CA ILE A 210 -19.01 -9.37 -4.16
C ILE A 210 -18.34 -10.42 -5.06
N LYS A 211 -17.90 -9.98 -6.23
CA LYS A 211 -17.01 -10.74 -7.12
C LYS A 211 -15.60 -10.18 -6.99
N LEU A 212 -14.64 -11.04 -6.69
CA LEU A 212 -13.25 -10.69 -6.43
C LEU A 212 -12.35 -11.22 -7.54
N GLN A 213 -11.51 -10.34 -8.09
CA GLN A 213 -10.37 -10.70 -8.93
C GLN A 213 -9.14 -10.77 -8.03
N LEU A 214 -8.62 -11.98 -7.84
CA LEU A 214 -7.58 -12.31 -6.87
C LEU A 214 -6.26 -12.63 -7.56
N LEU A 215 -5.17 -12.29 -6.89
CA LEU A 215 -3.80 -12.51 -7.33
C LEU A 215 -3.07 -13.39 -6.33
N SER A 216 -2.31 -14.36 -6.82
CA SER A 216 -1.43 -15.21 -6.02
C SER A 216 -0.06 -15.33 -6.68
N GLY A 217 0.99 -15.37 -5.85
CA GLY A 217 2.34 -15.70 -6.28
C GLY A 217 2.60 -17.18 -5.98
N ILE A 218 2.76 -18.00 -7.03
CA ILE A 218 3.06 -19.42 -6.88
C ILE A 218 4.55 -19.64 -7.14
N LEU A 219 5.19 -20.37 -6.23
CA LEU A 219 6.50 -20.96 -6.48
C LEU A 219 6.27 -22.20 -7.34
N THR A 220 6.73 -22.20 -8.61
CA THR A 220 6.64 -23.43 -9.40
C THR A 220 7.57 -24.47 -8.79
N PRO A 221 7.09 -25.69 -8.47
CA PRO A 221 7.95 -26.70 -7.86
C PRO A 221 9.00 -27.28 -8.82
N TRP A 222 8.94 -27.00 -10.13
CA TRP A 222 9.84 -27.56 -11.14
C TRP A 222 10.29 -26.49 -12.15
N PRO A 223 11.60 -26.42 -12.50
CA PRO A 223 12.08 -25.63 -13.62
C PRO A 223 11.45 -26.14 -14.93
N ILE A 224 10.81 -25.26 -15.70
CA ILE A 224 10.25 -25.61 -17.02
C ILE A 224 11.38 -25.91 -18.04
N THR A 225 12.62 -25.54 -17.71
CA THR A 225 13.83 -25.85 -18.46
C THR A 225 14.86 -26.46 -17.53
N GLY A 226 15.41 -27.63 -17.85
CA GLY A 226 16.32 -28.45 -17.02
C GLY A 226 17.68 -27.82 -16.66
N SER A 227 17.68 -26.63 -16.07
CA SER A 227 18.82 -25.91 -15.55
C SER A 227 18.77 -25.93 -14.01
N HIS A 228 19.70 -26.65 -13.39
CA HIS A 228 19.73 -26.93 -11.95
C HIS A 228 20.11 -25.73 -11.05
N ASN A 229 20.23 -24.50 -11.56
CA ASN A 229 20.79 -23.36 -10.82
C ASN A 229 19.94 -22.07 -10.83
N ARG A 230 18.63 -22.14 -11.09
CA ARG A 230 17.74 -20.97 -10.93
C ARG A 230 16.76 -21.19 -9.78
N LEU A 231 16.54 -20.13 -8.99
CA LEU A 231 15.43 -20.02 -8.03
C LEU A 231 14.12 -20.46 -8.73
N PRO A 232 13.18 -21.12 -8.02
CA PRO A 232 11.91 -21.52 -8.62
C PRO A 232 11.25 -20.31 -9.29
N ASP A 233 10.90 -20.47 -10.57
CA ASP A 233 10.20 -19.41 -11.31
C ASP A 233 8.91 -19.10 -10.55
N SER A 234 8.82 -17.86 -10.07
CA SER A 234 7.59 -17.40 -9.44
C SER A 234 6.67 -16.94 -10.55
N ILE A 235 5.45 -17.46 -10.59
CA ILE A 235 4.45 -17.05 -11.59
C ILE A 235 3.27 -16.42 -10.84
N ARG A 236 2.85 -15.26 -11.34
CA ARG A 236 1.62 -14.60 -10.89
C ARG A 236 0.42 -15.32 -11.52
N GLN A 237 -0.50 -15.79 -10.68
CA GLN A 237 -1.79 -16.31 -11.14
C GLN A 237 -2.91 -15.34 -10.78
N GLU A 238 -3.83 -15.15 -11.72
CA GLU A 238 -5.06 -14.39 -11.52
C GLU A 238 -6.26 -15.33 -11.63
N PHE A 239 -7.22 -15.18 -10.72
CA PHE A 239 -8.45 -15.98 -10.73
C PHE A 239 -9.60 -15.22 -10.08
N GLU A 240 -10.83 -15.65 -10.37
CA GLU A 240 -12.04 -15.00 -9.86
C GLU A 240 -12.75 -15.87 -8.82
N LYS A 241 -13.28 -15.22 -7.78
CA LYS A 241 -14.11 -15.85 -6.75
C LYS A 241 -15.28 -14.95 -6.39
N GLU A 242 -16.40 -15.56 -6.04
CA GLU A 242 -17.56 -14.84 -5.52
C GLU A 242 -17.72 -15.14 -4.03
N VAL A 243 -18.07 -14.09 -3.28
CA VAL A 243 -18.41 -14.16 -1.87
C VAL A 243 -19.80 -13.58 -1.74
N LEU A 244 -20.77 -14.44 -1.41
CA LEU A 244 -22.17 -14.08 -1.32
C LEU A 244 -22.61 -13.92 0.13
N LEU A 245 -23.51 -12.99 0.37
CA LEU A 245 -24.21 -12.90 1.64
C LEU A 245 -25.05 -14.17 1.82
N GLY A 246 -25.06 -14.69 3.04
CA GLY A 246 -25.69 -15.95 3.41
C GLY A 246 -24.83 -17.21 3.20
N GLN A 247 -23.65 -17.12 2.58
CA GLN A 247 -22.70 -18.24 2.53
C GLN A 247 -22.11 -18.57 3.91
N SER A 248 -21.82 -19.84 4.13
CA SER A 248 -21.19 -20.31 5.36
C SER A 248 -19.73 -19.84 5.47
N ALA A 249 -19.22 -19.76 6.70
CA ALA A 249 -17.81 -19.49 6.95
C ALA A 249 -16.87 -20.49 6.26
N GLN A 250 -17.28 -21.75 6.12
CA GLN A 250 -16.49 -22.79 5.45
C GLN A 250 -16.38 -22.56 3.94
N GLU A 251 -17.49 -22.21 3.28
CA GLU A 251 -17.49 -21.90 1.84
C GLU A 251 -16.60 -20.70 1.54
N ILE A 252 -16.70 -19.65 2.35
CA ILE A 252 -15.89 -18.44 2.20
C ILE A 252 -14.41 -18.73 2.45
N ALA A 253 -14.08 -19.48 3.51
CA ALA A 253 -12.70 -19.90 3.76
C ALA A 253 -12.14 -20.83 2.66
N THR A 254 -13.00 -21.63 2.02
CA THR A 254 -12.61 -22.45 0.86
C THR A 254 -12.34 -21.59 -0.38
N ALA A 255 -13.08 -20.50 -0.56
CA ALA A 255 -12.90 -19.60 -1.69
C ALA A 255 -11.68 -18.69 -1.53
N LEU A 256 -11.44 -18.14 -0.32
CA LEU A 256 -10.43 -17.12 -0.05
C LEU A 256 -9.21 -17.62 0.74
N GLY A 257 -9.25 -18.84 1.25
CA GLY A 257 -8.29 -19.32 2.24
C GLY A 257 -8.60 -18.85 3.67
N ALA A 258 -7.68 -19.15 4.57
CA ALA A 258 -7.80 -18.79 5.98
C ALA A 258 -7.76 -17.26 6.14
N PRO A 259 -8.60 -16.68 7.03
CA PRO A 259 -8.53 -15.26 7.32
C PRO A 259 -7.24 -14.91 8.05
N SER A 260 -6.76 -13.68 7.86
CA SER A 260 -5.59 -13.16 8.56
C SER A 260 -5.85 -13.04 10.08
N LYS A 261 -7.10 -12.75 10.46
CA LYS A 261 -7.53 -12.70 11.86
C LYS A 261 -9.01 -13.06 11.98
N VAL A 262 -9.37 -13.66 13.11
CA VAL A 262 -10.76 -13.85 13.54
C VAL A 262 -11.04 -12.95 14.75
N PHE A 263 -12.12 -12.17 14.69
CA PHE A 263 -12.52 -11.28 15.78
C PHE A 263 -13.94 -11.55 16.23
N PHE A 264 -14.15 -11.83 17.51
CA PHE A 264 -15.47 -12.07 18.09
C PHE A 264 -16.05 -10.78 18.67
N LYS A 265 -17.26 -10.43 18.25
CA LYS A 265 -17.98 -9.23 18.68
C LYS A 265 -18.55 -9.44 20.08
N SER A 266 -17.73 -9.20 21.10
CA SER A 266 -18.11 -9.33 22.51
C SER A 266 -19.21 -8.34 22.94
N GLU A 267 -19.28 -7.17 22.30
CA GLU A 267 -20.23 -6.10 22.63
C GLU A 267 -20.95 -5.59 21.37
N ASP A 268 -22.28 -5.43 21.47
CA ASP A 268 -23.10 -4.78 20.45
C ASP A 268 -23.73 -3.50 20.98
N LYS A 269 -22.91 -2.45 21.11
CA LYS A 269 -23.34 -1.13 21.62
C LYS A 269 -24.46 -0.52 20.78
N MET A 270 -24.52 -0.84 19.49
CA MET A 270 -25.54 -0.32 18.57
C MET A 270 -26.90 -1.04 18.68
N ARG A 271 -26.98 -2.13 19.46
CA ARG A 271 -28.23 -2.90 19.65
C ARG A 271 -29.36 -2.07 20.26
N ILE A 272 -29.04 -1.01 21.00
CA ILE A 272 -30.01 -0.10 21.62
C ILE A 272 -30.96 0.55 20.60
N HIS A 273 -30.55 0.65 19.34
CA HIS A 273 -31.35 1.23 18.26
C HIS A 273 -32.32 0.21 17.63
N SER A 274 -32.25 -1.07 18.04
CA SER A 274 -33.19 -2.09 17.57
C SER A 274 -34.53 -1.98 18.32
N PRO A 275 -35.69 -2.06 17.63
CA PRO A 275 -37.01 -2.05 18.27
C PRO A 275 -37.20 -3.14 19.34
N ASN A 276 -36.39 -4.20 19.29
CA ASN A 276 -36.44 -5.35 20.18
C ASN A 276 -35.22 -5.47 21.11
N ALA A 277 -34.50 -4.36 21.37
CA ALA A 277 -33.28 -4.35 22.19
C ALA A 277 -33.43 -5.04 23.57
N HIS A 278 -34.63 -4.93 24.17
CA HIS A 278 -34.94 -5.45 25.50
C HIS A 278 -35.43 -6.91 25.51
N ARG A 279 -35.90 -7.45 24.38
CA ARG A 279 -36.51 -8.79 24.30
C ARG A 279 -35.51 -9.92 24.06
N LYS A 280 -34.29 -9.60 23.58
CA LYS A 280 -33.23 -10.60 23.37
C LYS A 280 -32.29 -10.62 24.58
N ILE A 281 -32.66 -11.44 25.57
CA ILE A 281 -31.75 -11.90 26.63
C ILE A 281 -30.46 -12.41 25.97
N THR A 282 -29.32 -12.07 26.57
CA THR A 282 -27.92 -12.42 26.25
C THR A 282 -27.78 -13.47 25.14
N ALA A 283 -27.36 -13.04 23.95
CA ALA A 283 -26.94 -14.00 22.93
C ALA A 283 -25.78 -14.82 23.53
N ILE A 284 -25.97 -16.14 23.65
CA ILE A 284 -24.96 -17.06 24.19
C ILE A 284 -23.71 -17.04 23.30
N ARG A 285 -23.88 -16.70 22.02
CA ARG A 285 -22.84 -16.67 21.00
C ARG A 285 -22.71 -15.27 20.42
N SER A 286 -21.47 -14.86 20.21
CA SER A 286 -21.11 -13.57 19.62
C SER A 286 -20.86 -13.73 18.12
N ASP A 287 -21.44 -12.83 17.32
CA ASP A 287 -21.09 -12.73 15.90
C ASP A 287 -19.58 -12.55 15.75
N TYR A 288 -19.00 -13.02 14.65
CA TYR A 288 -17.55 -12.98 14.46
C TYR A 288 -17.16 -12.55 13.06
N PHE A 289 -15.99 -11.94 12.96
CA PHE A 289 -15.42 -11.45 11.71
C PHE A 289 -14.31 -12.37 11.24
N PHE A 290 -14.27 -12.60 9.94
CA PHE A 290 -13.06 -12.96 9.22
C PHE A 290 -12.47 -11.69 8.61
N ASN A 291 -11.23 -11.37 8.99
CA ASN A 291 -10.49 -10.22 8.48
C ASN A 291 -9.47 -10.69 7.45
N TYR A 292 -9.56 -10.17 6.22
CA TYR A 292 -8.64 -10.43 5.12
C TYR A 292 -7.88 -9.14 4.79
N PHE A 293 -6.80 -8.89 5.53
CA PHE A 293 -6.07 -7.62 5.46
C PHE A 293 -5.51 -7.33 4.07
N THR A 294 -4.98 -8.34 3.38
CA THR A 294 -4.44 -8.22 2.03
C THR A 294 -5.50 -7.97 0.95
N LEU A 295 -6.76 -8.24 1.25
CA LEU A 295 -7.90 -8.02 0.35
C LEU A 295 -8.67 -6.74 0.69
N GLY A 296 -8.33 -6.06 1.78
CA GLY A 296 -9.08 -4.90 2.27
C GLY A 296 -10.51 -5.24 2.69
N LEU A 297 -10.74 -6.45 3.20
CA LEU A 297 -12.08 -7.03 3.37
C LEU A 297 -12.31 -7.58 4.78
N ASP A 298 -13.46 -7.28 5.37
CA ASP A 298 -13.99 -8.01 6.52
C ASP A 298 -15.33 -8.65 6.19
N ILE A 299 -15.56 -9.86 6.71
CA ILE A 299 -16.82 -10.58 6.57
C ILE A 299 -17.34 -10.92 7.96
N LEU A 300 -18.53 -10.42 8.29
CA LEU A 300 -19.22 -10.72 9.54
C LEU A 300 -20.14 -11.92 9.37
N PHE A 301 -20.04 -12.86 10.30
CA PHE A 301 -20.86 -14.06 10.37
C PHE A 301 -21.84 -13.98 11.53
N ASP A 302 -23.05 -14.47 11.31
CA ASP A 302 -24.01 -14.69 12.38
C ASP A 302 -23.57 -15.88 13.24
N ALA A 303 -23.56 -15.70 14.56
CA ALA A 303 -23.05 -16.73 15.48
C ALA A 303 -23.94 -17.99 15.58
N ASN A 304 -25.20 -17.90 15.13
CA ASN A 304 -26.15 -19.01 15.20
C ASN A 304 -26.08 -19.86 13.94
N THR A 305 -26.12 -19.21 12.77
CA THR A 305 -26.14 -19.89 11.46
C THR A 305 -24.76 -20.08 10.85
N ASN A 306 -23.73 -19.36 11.34
CA ASN A 306 -22.39 -19.29 10.73
C ASN A 306 -22.41 -18.84 9.28
N THR A 307 -23.39 -18.00 8.91
CA THR A 307 -23.53 -17.45 7.56
C THR A 307 -23.16 -15.97 7.51
N ALA A 308 -22.60 -15.54 6.39
CA ALA A 308 -22.18 -14.16 6.17
C ALA A 308 -23.39 -13.22 6.14
N LYS A 309 -23.40 -12.19 6.99
CA LYS A 309 -24.49 -11.20 7.09
C LYS A 309 -24.07 -9.81 6.64
N LYS A 310 -22.76 -9.53 6.66
CA LYS A 310 -22.20 -8.23 6.31
C LYS A 310 -20.80 -8.37 5.74
N ILE A 311 -20.50 -7.52 4.76
CA ILE A 311 -19.21 -7.40 4.10
C ILE A 311 -18.74 -5.96 4.26
N VAL A 312 -17.49 -5.72 4.68
CA VAL A 312 -16.90 -4.38 4.81
C VAL A 312 -15.69 -4.29 3.89
N LEU A 313 -15.68 -3.30 3.01
CA LEU A 313 -14.59 -3.00 2.07
C LEU A 313 -13.86 -1.75 2.56
N HIS A 314 -12.55 -1.85 2.79
CA HIS A 314 -11.72 -0.77 3.33
C HIS A 314 -10.91 -0.11 2.22
N THR A 315 -10.88 1.22 2.16
CA THR A 315 -10.13 1.97 1.13
C THR A 315 -8.72 2.38 1.56
N ASN A 316 -8.37 2.16 2.83
CA ASN A 316 -7.03 2.39 3.39
C ASN A 316 -6.46 3.81 3.15
N TYR A 317 -7.26 4.87 3.31
CA TYR A 317 -6.73 6.24 3.29
C TYR A 317 -5.89 6.56 4.53
N PRO A 318 -4.78 7.32 4.38
CA PRO A 318 -4.08 7.88 5.53
C PRO A 318 -5.01 8.84 6.29
N GLY A 319 -4.83 8.96 7.60
CA GLY A 319 -5.76 9.72 8.45
C GLY A 319 -7.05 8.96 8.80
N HIS A 320 -7.18 7.69 8.42
CA HIS A 320 -8.21 6.81 8.97
C HIS A 320 -7.62 5.94 10.09
N TYR A 321 -8.45 5.57 11.07
CA TYR A 321 -8.03 4.74 12.21
C TYR A 321 -7.47 3.37 11.79
N ASN A 322 -8.00 2.76 10.74
CA ASN A 322 -7.57 1.46 10.23
C ASN A 322 -6.43 1.57 9.19
N PHE A 323 -5.88 2.77 8.95
CA PHE A 323 -4.79 2.93 7.99
C PHE A 323 -3.64 1.98 8.32
N ASN A 324 -3.04 1.39 7.29
CA ASN A 324 -1.94 0.41 7.38
C ASN A 324 -2.31 -0.95 8.00
N MET A 325 -3.54 -1.14 8.50
CA MET A 325 -4.04 -2.46 8.90
C MET A 325 -4.51 -3.27 7.68
N TYR A 326 -5.04 -2.59 6.66
CA TYR A 326 -5.59 -3.19 5.45
C TYR A 326 -4.81 -2.73 4.22
N MET A 327 -4.84 -3.54 3.16
CA MET A 327 -4.60 -3.06 1.79
C MET A 327 -5.86 -2.34 1.30
N ARG A 328 -5.70 -1.42 0.34
CA ARG A 328 -6.84 -0.79 -0.31
C ARG A 328 -7.68 -1.83 -1.07
N CYS A 329 -8.98 -1.82 -0.80
CA CYS A 329 -9.96 -2.58 -1.57
C CYS A 329 -10.35 -1.78 -2.82
N GLU A 330 -9.93 -2.26 -3.99
CA GLU A 330 -10.27 -1.69 -5.30
C GLU A 330 -11.72 -2.04 -5.69
N PHE A 331 -12.68 -1.51 -4.94
CA PHE A 331 -14.08 -1.82 -5.15
C PHE A 331 -14.74 -0.97 -6.24
N GLU A 332 -15.72 -1.57 -6.92
CA GLU A 332 -16.62 -0.92 -7.86
C GLU A 332 -18.07 -1.23 -7.50
N LEU A 333 -18.85 -0.17 -7.33
CA LEU A 333 -20.27 -0.22 -7.01
C LEU A 333 -21.04 0.65 -8.00
N THR A 334 -22.02 0.06 -8.69
CA THR A 334 -22.90 0.82 -9.59
C THR A 334 -24.28 0.98 -8.95
N LEU A 335 -24.71 2.23 -8.73
CA LEU A 335 -26.03 2.58 -8.19
C LEU A 335 -26.73 3.61 -9.09
N LYS A 336 -27.92 3.30 -9.61
CA LYS A 336 -28.71 4.24 -10.46
C LYS A 336 -27.87 4.89 -11.58
N ASN A 337 -27.04 4.10 -12.27
CA ASN A 337 -26.10 4.53 -13.31
C ASN A 337 -24.94 5.44 -12.83
N VAL A 338 -24.66 5.44 -11.53
CA VAL A 338 -23.49 6.10 -10.94
C VAL A 338 -22.48 5.04 -10.53
N GLU A 339 -21.27 5.12 -11.07
CA GLU A 339 -20.15 4.29 -10.65
C GLU A 339 -19.47 4.94 -9.43
N ILE A 340 -19.31 4.14 -8.38
CA ILE A 340 -18.73 4.54 -7.10
C ILE A 340 -17.56 3.62 -6.82
N SER A 341 -16.42 4.21 -6.47
CA SER A 341 -15.22 3.50 -6.06
C SER A 341 -14.62 4.15 -4.82
N GLY A 342 -13.50 3.60 -4.33
CA GLY A 342 -12.73 4.22 -3.24
C GLY A 342 -12.19 5.61 -3.58
N TYR A 343 -12.18 6.01 -4.86
CA TYR A 343 -11.65 7.28 -5.34
C TYR A 343 -12.72 8.37 -5.50
N THR A 344 -14.00 8.00 -5.43
CA THR A 344 -15.10 8.94 -5.60
C THR A 344 -15.24 9.82 -4.36
N HIS A 345 -15.35 11.13 -4.57
CA HIS A 345 -15.56 12.08 -3.49
C HIS A 345 -17.02 12.04 -3.01
N TRP A 346 -17.25 12.08 -1.70
CA TRP A 346 -18.59 11.92 -1.12
C TRP A 346 -19.59 12.98 -1.62
N ASN A 347 -19.13 14.22 -1.80
CA ASN A 347 -19.99 15.30 -2.29
C ASN A 347 -20.58 15.01 -3.68
N ASP A 348 -19.83 14.34 -4.56
CA ASP A 348 -20.31 14.00 -5.91
C ASP A 348 -21.42 12.93 -5.85
N ILE A 349 -21.33 12.02 -4.87
CA ILE A 349 -22.33 10.97 -4.64
C ILE A 349 -23.62 11.57 -4.09
N CYS A 350 -23.52 12.49 -3.12
CA CYS A 350 -24.69 13.15 -2.51
C CYS A 350 -25.51 14.01 -3.47
N THR A 351 -24.94 14.44 -4.60
CA THR A 351 -25.72 15.16 -5.62
C THR A 351 -26.64 14.24 -6.43
N LYS A 352 -26.28 12.95 -6.56
CA LYS A 352 -26.97 11.99 -7.42
C LYS A 352 -27.80 10.97 -6.63
N LEU A 353 -27.34 10.64 -5.44
CA LEU A 353 -28.06 9.78 -4.49
C LEU A 353 -28.63 10.64 -3.37
N THR A 354 -29.72 10.18 -2.77
CA THR A 354 -30.27 10.73 -1.52
C THR A 354 -30.00 9.76 -0.36
N PRO A 355 -28.79 9.75 0.24
CA PRO A 355 -28.51 9.05 1.48
C PRO A 355 -29.32 9.60 2.66
N SER A 356 -29.26 8.91 3.81
CA SER A 356 -29.82 9.39 5.08
C SER A 356 -29.34 10.81 5.40
N GLU A 357 -30.29 11.73 5.63
CA GLU A 357 -30.02 13.14 5.98
C GLU A 357 -29.25 13.29 7.30
N ARG A 358 -29.40 12.32 8.21
CA ARG A 358 -28.72 12.31 9.51
C ARG A 358 -27.71 11.16 9.56
N PRO A 359 -26.41 11.43 9.35
CA PRO A 359 -25.38 10.39 9.49
C PRO A 359 -25.18 10.00 10.95
N VAL A 360 -24.77 8.75 11.15
CA VAL A 360 -24.29 8.29 12.46
C VAL A 360 -22.83 8.72 12.61
N VAL A 361 -22.51 9.38 13.72
CA VAL A 361 -21.12 9.77 14.04
C VAL A 361 -20.41 8.58 14.68
N LEU A 362 -19.36 8.07 14.02
CA LEU A 362 -18.56 6.96 14.52
C LEU A 362 -17.26 7.49 15.16
N ASN A 363 -17.16 7.36 16.48
CA ASN A 363 -15.95 7.70 17.21
C ASN A 363 -15.30 6.44 17.78
N ARG A 364 -14.08 6.13 17.30
CA ARG A 364 -13.30 4.95 17.73
C ARG A 364 -12.45 5.18 18.99
N ALA A 365 -12.60 6.30 19.70
CA ALA A 365 -11.73 6.72 20.81
C ALA A 365 -11.90 5.95 22.15
N SER A 366 -12.36 4.70 22.15
CA SER A 366 -12.74 4.03 23.41
C SER A 366 -12.45 2.53 23.47
N SER A 367 -11.16 2.18 23.34
CA SER A 367 -10.59 0.97 23.97
C SER A 367 -9.36 1.35 24.79
N THR A 368 -9.09 0.59 25.85
CA THR A 368 -8.32 0.96 27.05
C THR A 368 -6.86 1.38 26.87
N ASN A 369 -6.30 1.44 25.65
CA ASN A 369 -4.92 1.90 25.39
C ASN A 369 -4.70 2.51 23.99
N THR A 370 -5.77 2.86 23.25
CA THR A 370 -5.67 3.35 21.87
C THR A 370 -6.47 4.64 21.71
N THR A 371 -5.80 5.78 21.65
CA THR A 371 -6.43 7.06 21.29
C THR A 371 -6.51 7.13 19.77
N ASN A 372 -7.68 7.45 19.23
CA ASN A 372 -7.85 7.72 17.79
C ASN A 372 -7.45 9.19 17.53
N PRO A 373 -6.30 9.46 16.89
CA PRO A 373 -5.83 10.83 16.68
C PRO A 373 -6.56 11.56 15.55
N PHE A 374 -7.32 10.85 14.71
CA PHE A 374 -7.89 11.38 13.47
C PHE A 374 -9.33 11.89 13.59
N GLY A 375 -9.92 11.81 14.78
CA GLY A 375 -11.31 12.22 15.01
C GLY A 375 -12.34 11.21 14.50
N SER A 376 -13.60 11.62 14.48
CA SER A 376 -14.73 10.77 14.09
C SER A 376 -14.98 10.76 12.58
N THR A 377 -15.56 9.66 12.09
CA THR A 377 -16.09 9.54 10.73
C THR A 377 -17.62 9.60 10.74
N LEU A 378 -18.21 9.85 9.57
CA LEU A 378 -19.66 9.94 9.38
C LEU A 378 -20.16 8.73 8.59
N CYS A 379 -21.15 8.03 9.10
CA CYS A 379 -21.75 6.86 8.46
C CYS A 379 -23.11 7.22 7.86
N TYR A 380 -23.21 7.15 6.53
CA TYR A 380 -24.43 7.42 5.77
C TYR A 380 -25.04 6.12 5.27
N GLY A 381 -26.29 5.86 5.65
CA GLY A 381 -27.04 4.71 5.14
C GLY A 381 -27.71 5.03 3.80
N TYR A 382 -27.69 4.07 2.88
CA TYR A 382 -28.45 4.10 1.63
C TYR A 382 -28.86 2.65 1.28
N GLN A 383 -30.17 2.38 1.23
CA GLN A 383 -30.72 1.02 1.01
C GLN A 383 -30.14 0.00 1.98
N ASP A 384 -29.30 -0.90 1.48
CA ASP A 384 -28.61 -1.98 2.17
C ASP A 384 -27.08 -1.76 2.28
N ILE A 385 -26.67 -0.49 2.21
CA ILE A 385 -25.27 -0.05 2.16
C ILE A 385 -25.03 1.05 3.19
N ILE A 386 -23.86 1.05 3.83
CA ILE A 386 -23.36 2.15 4.67
C ILE A 386 -22.06 2.67 4.07
N PHE A 387 -22.00 3.96 3.83
CA PHE A 387 -20.78 4.67 3.46
C PHE A 387 -20.19 5.30 4.72
N GLU A 388 -18.96 4.91 5.08
CA GLU A 388 -18.17 5.61 6.10
C GLU A 388 -17.31 6.67 5.42
N VAL A 389 -17.48 7.92 5.82
CA VAL A 389 -16.87 9.09 5.19
C VAL A 389 -15.99 9.82 6.19
N MET A 390 -14.78 10.14 5.76
CA MET A 390 -13.80 10.91 6.52
C MET A 390 -14.11 12.42 6.50
N PRO A 391 -13.51 13.22 7.41
CA PRO A 391 -13.66 14.67 7.40
C PRO A 391 -13.27 15.35 6.08
N ASN A 392 -12.33 14.76 5.33
CA ASN A 392 -11.90 15.22 4.01
C ASN A 392 -12.78 14.66 2.86
N HIS A 393 -13.96 14.13 3.18
CA HIS A 393 -14.98 13.62 2.23
C HIS A 393 -14.58 12.42 1.37
N TYR A 394 -13.46 11.76 1.67
CA TYR A 394 -13.15 10.46 1.09
C TYR A 394 -13.90 9.34 1.80
N ILE A 395 -14.28 8.31 1.05
CA ILE A 395 -14.92 7.11 1.58
C ILE A 395 -13.83 6.26 2.25
N ALA A 396 -13.90 6.06 3.56
CA ALA A 396 -13.00 5.19 4.31
C ALA A 396 -13.38 3.71 4.19
N SER A 397 -14.68 3.42 4.21
CA SER A 397 -15.17 2.06 4.06
C SER A 397 -16.57 2.01 3.47
N LEU A 398 -16.87 0.89 2.81
CA LEU A 398 -18.19 0.55 2.30
C LEU A 398 -18.67 -0.71 3.03
N THR A 399 -19.80 -0.62 3.71
CA THR A 399 -20.42 -1.77 4.37
C THR A 399 -21.66 -2.21 3.61
N LEU A 400 -21.72 -3.48 3.24
CA LEU A 400 -22.84 -4.12 2.56
C LEU A 400 -23.53 -5.07 3.54
N TYR A 401 -24.86 -5.04 3.63
CA TYR A 401 -25.62 -5.94 4.51
C TYR A 401 -26.67 -6.73 3.75
N GLY A 402 -26.83 -7.99 4.13
CA GLY A 402 -27.90 -8.87 3.65
C GLY A 402 -28.97 -9.05 4.71
N ASP A 403 -30.10 -9.64 4.31
CA ASP A 403 -31.15 -10.13 5.20
C ASP A 403 -30.77 -11.42 5.94
N GLY A 404 -29.61 -12.01 5.59
CA GLY A 404 -29.06 -13.22 6.21
C GLY A 404 -29.61 -14.51 5.61
N ILE A 405 -30.41 -14.43 4.56
CA ILE A 405 -30.94 -15.60 3.84
C ILE A 405 -29.91 -16.01 2.78
N PRO A 406 -29.46 -17.28 2.75
CA PRO A 406 -28.62 -17.78 1.67
C PRO A 406 -29.31 -17.56 0.33
N TYR A 407 -28.60 -16.94 -0.61
CA TYR A 407 -29.10 -16.84 -1.98
C TYR A 407 -29.24 -18.25 -2.56
N GLU A 408 -30.47 -18.73 -2.72
CA GLU A 408 -30.72 -19.90 -3.55
C GLU A 408 -30.24 -19.53 -4.96
N LYS A 409 -29.23 -20.24 -5.48
CA LYS A 409 -28.93 -20.17 -6.91
C LYS A 409 -30.25 -20.50 -7.59
N GLU A 410 -30.89 -19.52 -8.23
CA GLU A 410 -31.98 -19.80 -9.15
C GLU A 410 -31.48 -20.92 -10.07
N SER A 411 -32.06 -22.10 -9.88
CA SER A 411 -31.83 -23.24 -10.74
C SER A 411 -32.14 -22.73 -12.14
N TYR A 412 -31.13 -22.69 -13.01
CA TYR A 412 -31.33 -22.56 -14.44
C TYR A 412 -32.15 -23.78 -14.90
N HIS A 413 -33.46 -23.68 -14.77
CA HIS A 413 -34.46 -24.61 -15.26
C HIS A 413 -35.56 -23.80 -15.93
N ALA A 414 -35.26 -23.33 -17.14
CA ALA A 414 -36.03 -23.60 -18.37
C ALA A 414 -35.31 -22.95 -19.55
#